data_AF-A0A1E3YHT8-F1
#
_entry.id   AF-A0A1E3YHT8-F1
#
_cell.length_a   1.000
_cell.length_b   1.000
_cell.length_c   1.000
_cell.angle_alpha   90.00
_cell.angle_beta   90.00
_cell.angle_gamma   90.00
#
_symmetry.space_group_name_H-M   'P 1'
#
loop_
_entity.id
_entity.type
_entity.pdbx_description
1 polymer ?
#
loop_
_entity_poly.entity_id
_entity_poly.type
_entity_poly.pdbx_seq_one_letter_code
_entity_poly.pdbx_strand_id
1 'polypeptide(L)' 'MIVVASDDGFAVVEMLGNEGQIEVGDVLRADWSELGGGEIRRGAEVFDVYFQGAWGTAQAAVDSTRAM' A
#
# COMPACT_ATOMS: atom_id res chain seq x y z
N MET A 1 0.60 -3.33 -7.45
CA MET A 1 0.88 -2.27 -6.45
C MET A 1 -0.39 -1.47 -6.18
N ILE A 2 -0.54 -0.98 -4.95
CA ILE A 2 -1.60 -0.05 -4.56
C ILE A 2 -0.96 1.16 -3.85
N VAL A 3 -1.66 2.30 -3.92
CA VAL A 3 -1.32 3.51 -3.16
C VAL A 3 -2.36 3.68 -2.06
N VAL A 4 -1.91 3.78 -0.82
CA VAL A 4 -2.79 3.92 0.35
C VAL A 4 -2.58 5.29 0.97
N ALA A 5 -3.65 6.07 1.10
CA ALA A 5 -3.64 7.29 1.87
C ALA A 5 -3.70 6.96 3.37
N SER A 6 -2.81 7.56 4.15
CA SER A 6 -2.78 7.48 5.62
C SER A 6 -2.62 8.88 6.21
N ASP A 7 -2.70 8.98 7.54
CA ASP A 7 -2.48 10.25 8.25
C ASP A 7 -1.06 10.81 8.04
N ASP A 8 -0.11 9.94 7.71
CA ASP A 8 1.31 10.28 7.51
C ASP A 8 1.67 10.54 6.02
N GLY A 9 0.70 10.43 5.10
CA GLY A 9 0.89 10.68 3.67
C GLY A 9 0.35 9.56 2.80
N PHE A 10 1.19 9.06 1.88
CA PHE A 10 0.80 8.06 0.88
C PHE A 10 1.81 6.92 0.85
N ALA A 11 1.40 5.74 1.34
CA ALA A 11 2.21 4.54 1.27
C ALA A 11 2.03 3.85 -0.08
N VAL A 12 3.11 3.30 -0.63
CA VAL A 12 3.06 2.40 -1.78
C VAL A 12 3.36 0.99 -1.30
N VAL A 13 2.47 0.06 -1.64
CA VAL A 13 2.66 -1.35 -1.32
C VAL A 13 2.42 -2.22 -2.54
N GLU A 14 3.23 -3.27 -2.66
CA GLU A 14 3.06 -4.32 -3.66
C GLU A 14 2.32 -5.50 -3.04
N MET A 15 1.23 -5.94 -3.67
CA MET A 15 0.48 -7.11 -3.24
C MET A 15 1.21 -8.36 -3.72
N LEU A 16 1.36 -9.38 -2.88
CA LEU A 16 2.01 -10.63 -3.25
C LEU A 16 0.95 -11.70 -3.51
N GLY A 17 0.71 -12.05 -4.78
CA GLY A 17 -0.19 -13.13 -5.19
C GLY A 17 -1.69 -12.86 -5.00
N ASN A 18 -2.04 -11.64 -4.60
CA ASN A 18 -3.41 -11.18 -4.37
C ASN A 18 -3.70 -9.88 -5.14
N GLU A 19 -3.07 -9.72 -6.30
CA GLU A 19 -3.23 -8.56 -7.17
C GLU A 19 -4.71 -8.40 -7.59
N GLY A 20 -5.23 -7.18 -7.51
CA GLY A 20 -6.61 -6.86 -7.93
C GLY A 20 -7.70 -7.22 -6.91
N GLN A 21 -7.37 -7.79 -5.74
CA GLN A 21 -8.36 -8.06 -4.70
C GLN A 21 -8.72 -6.84 -3.84
N ILE A 22 -7.87 -5.81 -3.85
CA ILE A 22 -8.09 -4.54 -3.16
C ILE A 22 -8.59 -3.51 -4.17
N GLU A 23 -9.68 -2.83 -3.85
CA GLU A 23 -10.29 -1.80 -4.68
C GLU A 23 -10.06 -0.39 -4.11
N VAL A 24 -10.18 0.61 -4.97
CA VAL A 24 -10.12 2.01 -4.53
C VAL A 24 -11.30 2.30 -3.60
N GLY A 25 -11.00 2.80 -2.41
CA GLY A 25 -12.00 3.07 -1.36
C GLY A 25 -12.00 2.03 -0.24
N ASP A 26 -11.31 0.91 -0.42
CA ASP A 26 -11.09 -0.04 0.68
C ASP A 26 -10.32 0.62 1.83
N VAL A 27 -10.74 0.29 3.06
CA VAL A 27 -10.07 0.74 4.28
C VAL A 27 -9.14 -0.36 4.76
N LEU A 28 -7.85 -0.05 4.79
CA LEU A 28 -6.78 -0.98 5.14
C LEU A 28 -6.13 -0.62 6.48
N ARG A 29 -5.58 -1.62 7.15
CA ARG A 29 -4.78 -1.44 8.37
C ARG A 29 -3.43 -2.13 8.20
N ALA A 30 -2.36 -1.40 8.51
CA ALA A 30 -0.99 -1.87 8.54
C ALA A 30 -0.14 -0.88 9.35
N ASP A 31 1.14 -1.20 9.58
CA ASP A 31 2.13 -0.19 9.93
C ASP A 31 2.69 0.41 8.62
N TRP A 32 2.21 1.61 8.27
CA TRP A 32 2.58 2.28 7.02
C TRP A 32 4.00 2.84 7.01
N SER A 33 4.73 2.74 8.14
CA SER A 33 6.14 3.13 8.24
C SER A 33 7.11 1.98 7.91
N GLU A 34 6.60 0.76 7.73
CA GLU A 34 7.41 -0.41 7.37
C GLU A 34 8.05 -0.29 5.98
N LEU A 35 9.16 -1.01 5.81
CA LEU A 35 9.85 -1.22 4.55
C LEU A 35 10.14 -2.71 4.39
N GLY A 36 9.98 -3.23 3.17
CA GLY A 36 10.19 -4.66 2.91
C GLY A 36 8.92 -5.49 3.08
N GLY A 37 9.07 -6.78 3.38
CA GLY A 37 7.93 -7.70 3.48
C GLY A 37 7.12 -7.49 4.77
N GLY A 38 5.79 -7.56 4.67
CA GLY A 38 4.89 -7.55 5.81
C GLY A 38 3.44 -7.79 5.41
N GLU A 39 2.49 -7.34 6.23
CA GLU A 39 1.07 -7.64 6.07
C GLU A 39 0.20 -6.38 6.08
N ILE A 40 -0.85 -6.38 5.25
CA ILE A 40 -1.97 -5.44 5.38
C ILE A 40 -3.26 -6.20 5.70
N ARG A 41 -4.23 -5.52 6.33
CA ARG A 41 -5.52 -6.10 6.69
C ARG A 41 -6.69 -5.30 6.14
N ARG A 42 -7.68 -6.00 5.57
CA ARG A 42 -9.01 -5.46 5.23
C ARG A 42 -10.04 -6.20 6.08
N GLY A 43 -10.48 -5.57 7.17
CA GLY A 43 -11.33 -6.25 8.15
C GLY A 43 -10.62 -7.45 8.79
N ALA A 44 -11.08 -8.67 8.51
CA ALA A 44 -10.50 -9.92 8.99
C ALA A 44 -9.55 -10.60 7.96
N GLU A 45 -9.53 -10.11 6.73
CA GLU A 45 -8.65 -10.63 5.67
C GLU A 45 -7.23 -10.08 5.86
N VAL A 46 -6.24 -10.92 5.64
CA VAL A 46 -4.80 -10.60 5.74
C VAL A 46 -4.16 -10.85 4.38
N PHE A 47 -3.33 -9.92 3.94
CA PHE A 47 -2.63 -10.00 2.67
C PHE A 47 -1.14 -9.78 2.89
N ASP A 48 -0.33 -10.67 2.30
CA ASP A 48 1.11 -10.49 2.22
C ASP A 48 1.45 -9.38 1.22
N VAL A 49 2.33 -8.47 1.62
CA VAL A 49 2.74 -7.31 0.82
C VAL A 49 4.23 -7.05 0.91
N TYR A 50 4.72 -6.19 0.01
CA TYR A 50 6.01 -5.54 0.12
C TYR A 50 5.86 -4.01 0.17
N PHE A 51 6.28 -3.40 1.27
CA PHE A 51 6.24 -1.96 1.49
C PHE A 51 7.40 -1.27 0.77
N GLN A 52 7.07 -0.34 -0.12
CA GLN A 52 8.02 0.46 -0.90
C GLN A 52 8.36 1.80 -0.21
N GLY A 53 7.62 2.14 0.86
CA GLY A 53 7.78 3.36 1.65
C GLY A 53 6.59 4.32 1.53
N ALA A 54 6.81 5.56 1.96
CA ALA A 54 5.80 6.62 2.01
C ALA A 54 6.25 7.90 1.30
N TRP A 55 5.28 8.60 0.70
CA TRP A 55 5.46 9.86 -0.02
C TRP A 55 4.56 10.94 0.56
N GLY A 56 5.02 12.19 0.51
CA GLY A 56 4.26 13.34 1.00
C GLY A 56 3.06 13.73 0.13
N THR A 57 2.94 13.21 -1.10
CA THR A 57 1.80 13.51 -1.98
C THR A 57 1.33 12.29 -2.76
N ALA A 58 0.02 12.25 -3.06
CA ALA A 58 -0.59 11.18 -3.87
C ALA A 58 0.07 11.08 -5.24
N GLN A 59 0.32 12.23 -5.88
CA GLN A 59 0.90 12.27 -7.22
C GLN A 59 2.30 11.65 -7.24
N ALA A 60 3.16 11.97 -6.27
CA ALA A 60 4.51 11.41 -6.20
C ALA A 60 4.49 9.90 -5.96
N ALA A 61 3.58 9.40 -5.12
CA ALA A 61 3.38 7.96 -4.91
C ALA A 61 2.87 7.25 -6.19
N VAL A 62 1.90 7.83 -6.90
CA VAL A 62 1.39 7.27 -8.14
C VAL A 62 2.49 7.26 -9.22
N ASP A 63 3.25 8.34 -9.35
CA ASP A 63 4.31 8.43 -10.35
C ASP A 63 5.45 7.45 -10.07
N SER A 64 5.79 7.19 -8.79
CA SER A 64 6.77 6.15 -8.45
C SER A 64 6.29 4.77 -8.87
N THR A 65 5.00 4.44 -8.66
CA THR A 65 4.44 3.14 -9.09
C THR A 65 4.40 2.94 -10.61
N ARG A 66 4.33 4.03 -11.39
CA ARG A 66 4.31 3.97 -12.86
C ARG A 66 5.71 3.83 -13.48
N ALA A 67 6.74 4.17 -12.72
CA ALA A 67 8.13 4.16 -13.17
C ALA A 67 8.83 2.81 -12.95
N MET A 68 8.19 1.88 -12.24
CA MET A 68 8.67 0.53 -11.94
C MET A 68 8.10 -0.49 -12.92
#